data_AF-A0A819VM05-F1
#
_entry.id   AF-A0A819VM05-F1
#
_cell.length_a   1.000
_cell.length_b   1.000
_cell.length_c   1.000
_cell.angle_alpha   90.00
_cell.angle_beta   90.00
_cell.angle_gamma   90.00
#
_symmetry.space_group_name_H-M   'P 1'
#
loop_
_entity.id
_entity.type
_entity.pdbx_description
1 polymer ?
#
loop_
_entity_poly.entity_id
_entity_poly.type
_entity_poly.pdbx_seq_one_letter_code
_entity_poly.pdbx_strand_id
1 'polypeptide(L)' 'MVSSNDKYVDHALLACRIRQYYVTGETPFYMIYGVEVKLPGDEQVPFINHLVQQCDIVHQRLDSNPIMMKIYYDHR' A
#
# COMPACT_ATOMS: atom_id res chain seq x y z
N MET A 1 4.65 24.92 -31.82
CA MET A 1 4.78 25.73 -30.60
C MET A 1 4.28 24.87 -29.46
N VAL A 2 5.19 24.39 -28.60
CA VAL A 2 4.84 23.67 -27.36
C VAL A 2 4.34 24.71 -26.37
N SER A 3 3.14 24.49 -25.84
CA SER A 3 2.55 25.42 -24.88
C SER A 3 3.26 25.25 -23.53
N SER A 4 3.37 26.31 -22.74
CA SER A 4 3.95 26.23 -21.40
C SER A 4 3.21 25.26 -20.46
N ASN A 5 2.03 24.76 -20.84
CA ASN A 5 1.26 23.80 -20.07
C ASN A 5 1.62 22.34 -20.41
N ASP A 6 2.25 22.11 -21.56
CA ASP A 6 2.60 20.76 -22.01
C ASP A 6 3.58 20.08 -21.03
N LYS A 7 4.41 20.87 -20.33
CA LYS A 7 5.34 20.39 -19.29
C LYS A 7 4.66 19.81 -18.04
N TYR A 8 3.36 20.05 -17.83
CA TYR A 8 2.62 19.55 -16.68
C TYR A 8 1.70 18.37 -17.02
N VAL A 9 1.64 17.95 -18.29
CA VAL A 9 0.76 16.88 -18.74
C VAL A 9 1.08 15.56 -18.02
N ASP A 10 2.36 15.23 -17.88
CA ASP A 10 2.78 14.01 -17.19
C ASP A 10 2.38 14.01 -15.70
N HIS A 11 2.52 15.15 -15.03
CA HIS A 11 2.10 15.31 -13.64
C HIS A 11 0.57 15.21 -13.48
N ALA A 12 -0.18 15.81 -14.40
CA ALA A 12 -1.64 15.72 -14.41
C ALA A 12 -2.12 14.27 -14.63
N LEU A 13 -1.51 13.54 -15.58
CA LEU A 13 -1.83 12.14 -15.83
C LEU A 13 -1.50 11.24 -14.62
N LEU A 14 -0.36 11.48 -13.98
CA LEU A 14 0.00 10.77 -12.76
C LEU A 14 -1.04 11.02 -11.65
N ALA A 15 -1.39 12.28 -11.40
CA ALA A 15 -2.40 12.65 -10.41
C ALA A 15 -3.75 11.95 -10.66
N CYS A 16 -4.16 11.85 -11.92
CA CYS A 16 -5.37 11.12 -12.29
C CYS A 16 -5.27 9.60 -12.03
N ARG A 17 -4.10 8.99 -12.20
CA ARG A 17 -3.89 7.55 -12.00
C ARG A 17 -3.80 7.14 -10.53
N ILE A 18 -3.30 8.02 -9.67
CA ILE A 18 -3.16 7.76 -8.22
C ILE A 18 -4.41 8.13 -7.42
N ARG A 19 -5.36 8.87 -8.02
CA ARG A 19 -6.59 9.29 -7.34
C ARG A 19 -7.49 8.10 -7.05
N GLN A 20 -7.93 7.96 -5.81
CA GLN A 20 -8.88 6.93 -5.40
C GLN A 20 -10.25 7.18 -6.06
N TYR A 21 -10.81 6.16 -6.70
CA TYR A 21 -12.16 6.21 -7.25
C TYR A 21 -13.19 6.00 -6.16
N TYR A 22 -14.22 6.84 -6.13
CA TYR A 22 -15.26 6.79 -5.10
C TYR A 22 -16.04 5.47 -5.07
N VAL A 23 -16.30 4.89 -6.25
CA VAL A 23 -17.15 3.70 -6.38
C VAL A 23 -16.43 2.42 -5.94
N THR A 24 -15.15 2.30 -6.28
CA THR A 24 -14.37 1.09 -6.04
C THR A 24 -13.48 1.19 -4.80
N GLY A 25 -13.22 2.40 -4.30
CA GLY A 25 -12.24 2.62 -3.24
C GLY A 25 -10.80 2.38 -3.68
N GLU A 26 -10.55 2.12 -4.96
CA GLU A 26 -9.23 1.75 -5.48
C GLU A 26 -8.69 2.78 -6.46
N THR A 27 -7.37 2.85 -6.60
CA THR A 27 -6.73 3.72 -7.60
C THR A 27 -6.73 3.04 -8.97
N PRO A 28 -6.89 3.78 -10.08
CA PRO A 28 -6.78 3.22 -11.43
C PRO A 28 -5.46 2.48 -11.68
N PHE A 29 -4.37 2.96 -11.08
CA PHE A 29 -3.08 2.29 -11.17
C PHE A 29 -3.11 0.90 -10.51
N TYR A 30 -3.68 0.80 -9.31
CA TYR A 30 -3.82 -0.47 -8.60
C TYR A 30 -4.70 -1.45 -9.39
N MET A 31 -5.78 -0.98 -10.03
CA MET A 31 -6.64 -1.85 -10.84
C MET A 31 -5.94 -2.45 -12.06
N ILE A 32 -5.01 -1.72 -12.67
CA ILE A 32 -4.32 -2.16 -13.89
C ILE A 32 -3.14 -3.06 -13.56
N TYR A 33 -2.36 -2.70 -12.54
CA TYR A 33 -1.08 -3.36 -12.25
C TYR A 33 -1.13 -4.29 -11.03
N GLY A 34 -2.16 -4.19 -10.19
CA GLY A 34 -2.25 -4.95 -8.94
C GLY A 34 -1.23 -4.53 -7.88
N VAL A 35 -0.57 -3.39 -8.06
CA VAL A 35 0.49 -2.88 -7.17
C VAL A 35 0.13 -1.48 -6.71
N GLU A 36 0.31 -1.19 -5.42
CA GLU A 36 0.15 0.16 -4.89
C GLU A 36 1.17 1.12 -5.51
N VAL A 37 0.72 2.34 -5.82
CA VAL A 37 1.60 3.35 -6.41
C VAL A 37 2.63 3.78 -5.37
N LYS A 38 3.91 3.65 -5.73
CA LYS A 38 5.02 4.24 -4.98
C LYS A 38 5.53 5.45 -5.73
N LEU A 39 5.48 6.61 -5.09
CA LEU A 39 6.06 7.83 -5.65
C LEU A 39 7.60 7.70 -5.59
N PRO A 40 8.32 8.03 -6.68
CA PRO A 40 9.79 8.04 -6.64
C PRO A 40 10.29 9.01 -5.58
N GLY A 41 11.08 8.53 -4.62
CA GLY A 41 11.57 9.31 -3.49
C GLY A 41 10.63 9.35 -2.28
N ASP A 42 9.47 8.72 -2.37
CA ASP A 42 8.58 8.52 -1.23
C ASP A 42 8.95 7.20 -0.53
N GLU A 43 9.88 7.29 0.41
CA GLU A 43 10.26 6.18 1.29
C GLU A 43 9.30 6.05 2.48
N GLN A 44 8.33 6.96 2.63
CA GLN A 44 7.43 6.99 3.77
C GLN A 44 6.31 5.97 3.57
N VAL A 45 6.56 4.74 4.02
CA VAL A 45 5.50 3.78 4.28
C VAL A 45 4.62 4.36 5.41
N PRO A 46 3.29 4.46 5.24
CA PRO A 46 2.40 4.93 6.31
C PRO A 46 2.67 4.15 7.59
N PHE A 47 2.80 4.84 8.73
CA PHE A 47 3.12 4.18 10.02
C PHE A 47 2.20 2.99 10.34
N ILE A 48 0.94 3.08 9.92
CA ILE A 48 -0.07 2.02 10.06
C ILE A 48 0.36 0.73 9.33
N ASN A 49 0.98 0.83 8.15
CA ASN A 49 1.45 -0.33 7.41
C ASN A 49 2.61 -1.03 8.11
N HIS A 50 3.44 -0.31 8.89
CA HIS A 50 4.48 -0.92 9.71
C HIS A 50 3.87 -1.78 10.83
N LEU A 51 2.79 -1.32 11.48
CA LEU A 51 2.09 -2.08 12.51
C LEU A 51 1.45 -3.34 11.94
N VAL A 52 0.78 -3.23 10.79
CA VAL A 52 0.16 -4.38 10.11
C VAL A 52 1.23 -5.41 9.72
N GLN A 53 2.34 -4.98 9.13
CA GLN A 53 3.47 -5.87 8.79
C GLN A 53 4.04 -6.57 10.03
N GLN A 54 4.15 -5.90 11.17
CA GLN A 54 4.59 -6.51 12.41
C GLN A 54 3.60 -7.57 12.93
N CYS A 55 2.30 -7.30 12.86
CA CYS A 55 1.27 -8.28 13.19
C CYS A 55 1.34 -9.51 12.28
N ASP A 56 1.50 -9.33 10.97
CA ASP A 56 1.61 -10.43 10.01
C ASP A 56 2.85 -11.30 10.29
N ILE A 57 3.99 -10.68 10.63
CA ILE A 57 5.21 -11.40 11.01
C ILE A 57 5.01 -12.22 12.29
N VAL A 58 4.31 -11.67 13.29
CA VAL A 58 4.00 -12.38 14.53
C VAL A 58 3.08 -13.56 14.24
N HIS A 59 2.02 -13.36 13.45
CA HIS A 59 1.11 -14.43 13.06
C HIS A 59 1.82 -15.55 12.28
N GLN A 60 2.67 -15.21 11.31
CA GLN A 60 3.47 -16.19 10.57
C GLN A 60 4.40 -17.01 11.49
N ARG A 61 4.97 -16.37 12.53
CA ARG A 61 5.81 -17.05 13.53
C ARG A 61 5.02 -17.95 14.45
N LEU A 62 3.79 -17.56 14.81
CA LEU A 62 2.89 -18.40 15.60
C LEU A 62 2.42 -19.61 14.77
N ASP A 63 2.08 -19.42 13.50
CA ASP A 63 1.61 -20.50 12.61
C ASP A 63 2.70 -21.55 12.34
N SER A 64 3.97 -21.14 12.33
CA SER A 64 5.11 -22.06 12.19
C SER A 64 5.47 -22.82 13.47
N ASN A 65 4.91 -22.44 14.63
CA ASN A 65 5.15 -23.12 15.90
C ASN A 65 3.83 -23.36 16.69
N PRO A 66 3.25 -24.57 16.60
CA PRO A 66 1.95 -24.86 17.21
C PRO A 66 1.94 -24.78 18.74
N ILE A 67 3.10 -24.95 19.40
CA ILE A 67 3.22 -24.78 20.85
C ILE A 67 3.09 -23.30 21.21
N MET A 68 3.75 -22.42 20.46
CA MET A 68 3.70 -20.97 20.67
C MET A 68 2.32 -20.39 20.39
N MET A 69 1.63 -20.90 19.36
CA MET A 69 0.25 -20.53 19.03
C MET A 69 -0.69 -20.78 20.22
N LYS A 70 -0.63 -21.97 20.83
CA LYS A 70 -1.46 -22.31 21.99
C LYS A 70 -1.20 -21.39 23.19
N ILE A 71 0.08 -21.15 23.51
CA ILE A 71 0.48 -20.26 24.62
C ILE A 71 -0.03 -18.83 24.39
N TYR A 72 0.08 -18.31 23.17
CA TYR A 72 -0.33 -16.94 22.86
C TYR A 72 -1.85 -16.72 23.02
N TYR A 73 -2.68 -17.68 22.59
CA TYR A 73 -4.13 -17.56 22.69
C TYR A 73 -4.70 -17.97 24.06
N ASP A 74 -3.99 -18.75 24.88
CA ASP A 74 -4.40 -19.07 26.26
C ASP A 74 -4.26 -17.89 27.23
N HIS A 75 -3.48 -16.86 26.88
CA HIS A 75 -3.19 -15.70 27.73
C HIS A 75 -4.09 -14.48 27.47
N ARG A 76 -5.21 -14.65 26.74
CA ARG A 76 -6.16 -13.60 26.40
C ARG A 76 -7.53 -13.88 26.98
#